data_AF-A0A7X7RY93-F1
#
_entry.id   AF-A0A7X7RY93-F1
#
_cell.length_a   1.000
_cell.length_b   1.000
_cell.length_c   1.000
_cell.angle_alpha   90.00
_cell.angle_beta   90.00
_cell.angle_gamma   90.00
#
_symmetry.space_group_name_H-M   'P 1'
#
loop_
_entity.id
_entity.type
_entity.pdbx_description
1 polymer ?
#
loop_
_entity_poly.entity_id
_entity_poly.type
_entity_poly.pdbx_seq_one_letter_code
_entity_poly.pdbx_strand_id
1 'polypeptide(L)'
;SIKPCDVDGIEGAKEYLLTFEKEVPEIPANGDLGIENLTWTSRVVFKNNVIRNNRARGALFSTPKSVLCEGNFFDHTHGAAILLCGDCNGWYESGACRDVVIKGNRFLNALTSMYQFTDAVISLSPVIKELDEKSPYFHSNINIIDNTFETFDAPLVAALSAEGIVFIGNTIIKNQDFEPFHENKTIFTFDHVRNVTIGENVFPDGYDPKRDCTVLRK
;
A
#
# COMPACT_ATOMS: atom_id res chain seq x y z
N SER A 1 -20.94 23.30 3.51
CA SER A 1 -20.28 23.97 2.36
C SER A 1 -18.78 24.01 2.57
N ILE A 2 -18.03 24.17 1.48
CA ILE A 2 -16.57 24.39 1.48
C ILE A 2 -16.33 25.64 0.63
N LYS A 3 -15.64 26.64 1.17
CA LYS A 3 -15.35 27.89 0.46
C LYS A 3 -13.95 28.40 0.81
N PRO A 4 -13.20 28.95 -0.16
CA PRO A 4 -11.94 29.63 0.11
C PRO A 4 -12.20 30.86 1.00
N CYS A 5 -11.26 31.19 1.88
CA CYS A 5 -11.37 32.36 2.76
C CYS A 5 -10.14 33.27 2.78
N ASP A 6 -9.03 32.86 2.15
CA ASP A 6 -7.79 33.63 2.03
C ASP A 6 -7.65 34.37 0.69
N VAL A 7 -8.33 33.91 -0.36
CA VAL A 7 -8.32 34.51 -1.70
C VAL A 7 -9.70 34.48 -2.37
N ASP A 8 -9.86 35.31 -3.42
CA ASP A 8 -11.06 35.31 -4.26
C ASP A 8 -11.04 34.12 -5.24
N GLY A 9 -11.81 33.08 -4.94
CA GLY A 9 -11.93 31.88 -5.77
C GLY A 9 -11.03 30.72 -5.33
N ILE A 10 -11.02 29.62 -6.08
CA ILE A 10 -10.36 28.37 -5.67
C ILE A 10 -8.89 28.30 -6.08
N GLU A 11 -8.48 29.08 -7.09
CA GLU A 11 -7.13 29.00 -7.64
C GLU A 11 -6.13 29.64 -6.66
N GLY A 12 -5.18 28.83 -6.18
CA GLY A 12 -4.17 29.29 -5.22
C GLY A 12 -4.66 29.44 -3.77
N ALA A 13 -5.93 29.15 -3.47
CA ALA A 13 -6.47 29.18 -2.11
C ALA A 13 -5.82 28.11 -1.22
N LYS A 14 -5.40 28.52 -0.02
CA LYS A 14 -4.74 27.68 0.98
C LYS A 14 -5.59 27.48 2.24
N GLU A 15 -6.53 28.38 2.50
CA GLU A 15 -7.42 28.32 3.65
C GLU A 15 -8.87 28.17 3.20
N TYR A 16 -9.58 27.26 3.86
CA TYR A 16 -10.98 26.96 3.55
C TYR A 16 -11.84 27.00 4.80
N LEU A 17 -12.98 27.67 4.70
CA LEU A 17 -14.03 27.59 5.71
C LEU A 17 -14.96 26.42 5.38
N LEU A 18 -14.99 25.45 6.28
CA LEU A 18 -15.90 24.32 6.23
C LEU A 18 -17.12 24.60 7.12
N THR A 19 -18.32 24.43 6.56
CA THR A 19 -19.58 24.52 7.31
C THR A 19 -20.29 23.17 7.24
N PHE A 20 -20.56 22.57 8.39
CA PHE A 20 -21.25 21.30 8.51
C PHE A 20 -22.72 21.52 8.82
N GLU A 21 -23.59 20.63 8.33
CA GLU A 21 -25.03 20.68 8.63
C GLU A 21 -25.34 20.24 10.07
N LYS A 22 -24.46 19.42 10.64
CA LYS A 22 -24.55 18.90 12.00
C LYS A 22 -23.30 19.30 12.77
N GLU A 23 -23.43 19.31 14.08
CA GLU A 23 -22.28 19.46 14.99
C GLU A 23 -21.26 18.35 14.71
N VAL A 24 -19.98 18.73 14.62
CA VAL A 24 -18.87 17.80 14.49
C VAL A 24 -18.30 17.50 15.87
N PRO A 25 -17.70 16.31 16.09
CA PRO A 25 -16.99 16.02 17.33
C PRO A 25 -15.97 17.12 17.65
N GLU A 26 -15.65 17.28 18.94
CA GLU A 26 -14.63 18.23 19.36
C GLU A 26 -13.31 17.94 18.62
N ILE A 27 -12.85 18.94 17.87
CA ILE A 27 -11.62 18.86 17.10
C ILE A 27 -10.51 19.46 17.96
N PRO A 28 -9.43 18.72 18.25
CA PRO A 28 -8.30 19.25 18.99
C PRO A 28 -7.80 20.56 18.35
N ALA A 29 -7.74 21.63 19.13
CA ALA A 29 -7.30 22.95 18.64
C ALA A 29 -5.85 22.94 18.13
N ASN A 30 -5.03 22.01 18.62
CA ASN A 30 -3.65 21.80 18.22
C ASN A 30 -3.46 20.32 17.84
N GLY A 31 -3.47 20.02 16.54
CA GLY A 31 -3.20 18.68 16.02
C GLY A 31 -3.11 18.67 14.50
N ASP A 32 -2.20 17.87 13.96
CA ASP A 32 -2.13 17.60 12.53
C ASP A 32 -3.30 16.69 12.14
N LEU A 33 -4.37 17.29 11.64
CA LEU A 33 -5.56 16.58 11.21
C LEU A 33 -5.68 16.63 9.69
N GLY A 34 -5.76 15.45 9.08
CA GLY A 34 -6.17 15.32 7.69
C GLY A 34 -7.69 15.35 7.56
N ILE A 35 -8.20 16.11 6.59
CA ILE A 35 -9.61 16.11 6.22
C ILE A 35 -9.72 15.63 4.78
N GLU A 36 -10.51 14.59 4.55
CA GLU A 36 -10.73 14.01 3.22
C GLU A 36 -12.19 14.17 2.80
N ASN A 37 -12.42 14.57 1.55
CA ASN A 37 -13.76 14.54 0.96
C ASN A 37 -14.05 13.16 0.37
N LEU A 38 -14.60 12.27 1.20
CA LEU A 38 -14.89 10.88 0.85
C LEU A 38 -15.79 10.71 -0.40
N THR A 39 -16.63 11.70 -0.71
CA THR A 39 -17.52 11.64 -1.90
C THR A 39 -16.76 11.91 -3.20
N TRP A 40 -15.66 12.67 -3.14
CA TRP A 40 -14.86 13.12 -4.27
C TRP A 40 -13.57 12.31 -4.48
N THR A 41 -13.49 11.13 -3.88
CA THR A 41 -12.45 10.15 -4.17
C THR A 41 -12.76 9.35 -5.45
N SER A 42 -11.76 8.80 -6.13
CA SER A 42 -11.94 8.03 -7.38
C SER A 42 -11.91 6.52 -7.15
N ARG A 43 -12.74 5.76 -7.88
CA ARG A 43 -12.45 4.34 -8.12
C ARG A 43 -11.32 4.23 -9.15
N VAL A 44 -10.42 3.27 -8.97
CA VAL A 44 -9.24 3.11 -9.84
C VAL A 44 -9.32 1.79 -10.61
N VAL A 45 -9.14 1.89 -11.93
CA VAL A 45 -8.95 0.74 -12.81
C VAL A 45 -7.60 0.91 -13.49
N PHE A 46 -6.62 0.12 -13.06
CA PHE A 46 -5.24 0.14 -13.56
C PHE A 46 -4.93 -1.21 -14.19
N LYS A 47 -5.15 -1.34 -15.51
CA LYS A 47 -5.07 -2.62 -16.20
C LYS A 47 -4.23 -2.62 -17.46
N ASN A 48 -3.59 -3.76 -17.72
CA ASN A 48 -2.86 -4.06 -18.96
C ASN A 48 -1.78 -3.01 -19.30
N ASN A 49 -1.14 -2.46 -18.27
CA ASN A 49 -0.05 -1.49 -18.41
C ASN A 49 1.32 -2.17 -18.35
N VAL A 50 2.34 -1.47 -18.84
CA VAL A 50 3.76 -1.80 -18.63
C VAL A 50 4.39 -0.66 -17.83
N ILE A 51 4.97 -0.99 -16.68
CA ILE A 51 5.59 -0.05 -15.74
C ILE A 51 7.05 -0.44 -15.60
N ARG A 52 7.96 0.41 -16.11
CA ARG A 52 9.39 0.09 -16.17
C ARG A 52 10.28 1.32 -16.24
N ASN A 53 11.56 1.14 -15.91
CA ASN A 53 12.62 2.15 -16.02
C ASN A 53 12.35 3.46 -15.27
N ASN A 54 11.46 3.45 -14.29
CA ASN A 54 11.16 4.63 -13.48
C ASN A 54 11.92 4.60 -12.15
N ARG A 55 12.29 5.79 -11.69
CA ARG A 55 12.74 6.00 -10.31
C ARG A 55 11.56 5.85 -9.34
N ALA A 56 11.84 5.37 -8.13
CA ALA A 56 10.90 5.18 -7.02
C ALA A 56 9.87 4.05 -7.26
N ARG A 57 8.61 4.24 -6.86
CA ARG A 57 7.57 3.18 -6.87
C ARG A 57 6.96 2.99 -8.26
N GLY A 58 6.41 1.80 -8.53
CA GLY A 58 5.65 1.55 -9.75
C GLY A 58 4.28 2.24 -9.75
N ALA A 59 3.43 1.90 -8.79
CA ALA A 59 2.14 2.53 -8.56
C ALA A 59 1.94 2.83 -7.06
N LEU A 60 1.39 4.01 -6.75
CA LEU A 60 0.91 4.35 -5.41
C LEU A 60 -0.61 4.50 -5.47
N PHE A 61 -1.33 3.70 -4.66
CA PHE A 61 -2.77 3.85 -4.51
C PHE A 61 -3.10 4.40 -3.12
N SER A 62 -3.86 5.49 -3.10
CA SER A 62 -4.37 6.11 -1.87
C SER A 62 -5.81 6.55 -2.12
N THR A 63 -6.75 5.63 -1.92
CA THR A 63 -8.19 5.92 -2.05
C THR A 63 -9.03 4.93 -1.25
N PRO A 64 -10.12 5.37 -0.60
CA PRO A 64 -11.06 4.47 0.07
C PRO A 64 -12.05 3.78 -0.87
N LYS A 65 -12.08 4.17 -2.14
CA LYS A 65 -12.89 3.50 -3.17
C LYS A 65 -12.11 2.34 -3.79
N SER A 66 -12.82 1.48 -4.53
CA SER A 66 -12.25 0.24 -5.08
C SER A 66 -11.08 0.51 -6.03
N VAL A 67 -10.02 -0.29 -5.89
CA VAL A 67 -8.83 -0.30 -6.75
C VAL A 67 -8.71 -1.66 -7.41
N LEU A 68 -8.65 -1.67 -8.74
CA LEU A 68 -8.42 -2.88 -9.52
C LEU A 68 -7.13 -2.72 -10.33
N CYS A 69 -6.06 -3.38 -9.86
CA CYS A 69 -4.76 -3.49 -10.51
C CYS A 69 -4.63 -4.87 -11.16
N GLU A 70 -4.91 -4.98 -12.47
CA GLU A 70 -5.03 -6.29 -13.13
C GLU A 70 -4.25 -6.39 -14.45
N GLY A 71 -3.54 -7.51 -14.63
CA GLY A 71 -2.88 -7.83 -15.90
C GLY A 71 -1.73 -6.89 -16.27
N ASN A 72 -1.14 -6.18 -15.30
CA ASN A 72 -0.03 -5.27 -15.54
C ASN A 72 1.31 -6.02 -15.50
N PHE A 73 2.29 -5.46 -16.19
CA PHE A 73 3.68 -5.89 -16.12
C PHE A 73 4.54 -4.82 -15.44
N PHE A 74 5.01 -5.13 -14.23
CA PHE A 74 5.98 -4.34 -13.49
C PHE A 74 7.37 -4.92 -13.74
N ASP A 75 8.18 -4.17 -14.49
CA ASP A 75 9.44 -4.62 -15.06
C ASP A 75 10.58 -3.77 -14.49
N HIS A 76 11.34 -4.36 -13.57
CA HIS A 76 12.49 -3.75 -12.90
C HIS A 76 12.16 -2.41 -12.22
N THR A 77 11.04 -2.32 -11.48
CA THR A 77 10.76 -1.12 -10.68
C THR A 77 11.82 -0.93 -9.60
N HIS A 78 12.33 0.29 -9.45
CA HIS A 78 13.40 0.57 -8.49
C HIS A 78 12.94 0.35 -7.04
N GLY A 79 11.80 0.93 -6.65
CA GLY A 79 11.16 0.68 -5.37
C GLY A 79 10.06 -0.38 -5.48
N ALA A 80 9.16 -0.38 -4.50
CA ALA A 80 7.96 -1.23 -4.50
C ALA A 80 7.20 -1.09 -5.83
N ALA A 81 6.82 -2.21 -6.41
CA ALA A 81 5.99 -2.22 -7.61
C ALA A 81 4.63 -1.59 -7.30
N ILE A 82 4.06 -1.90 -6.12
CA ILE A 82 2.83 -1.32 -5.62
C ILE A 82 3.02 -0.86 -4.18
N LEU A 83 2.66 0.40 -3.91
CA LEU A 83 2.64 0.99 -2.58
C LEU A 83 1.22 1.43 -2.22
N LEU A 84 0.70 0.96 -1.09
CA LEU A 84 -0.45 1.55 -0.42
C LEU A 84 0.06 2.40 0.73
N CYS A 85 -0.21 3.70 0.71
CA CYS A 85 0.31 4.64 1.69
C CYS A 85 -0.70 5.75 1.97
N GLY A 86 -0.49 6.41 3.11
CA GLY A 86 -1.11 7.68 3.44
C GLY A 86 -0.50 8.26 4.72
N ASP A 87 -0.51 9.59 4.81
CA ASP A 87 -0.03 10.32 5.98
C ASP A 87 -0.73 11.67 6.16
N CYS A 88 -0.60 12.21 7.36
CA CYS A 88 -0.99 13.58 7.70
C CYS A 88 0.15 14.32 8.42
N ASN A 89 1.41 13.98 8.10
CA ASN A 89 2.58 14.51 8.81
C ASN A 89 3.71 14.99 7.89
N GLY A 90 3.56 14.89 6.57
CA GLY A 90 4.52 15.41 5.60
C GLY A 90 3.93 15.60 4.21
N TRP A 91 3.38 14.55 3.62
CA TRP A 91 2.78 14.62 2.27
C TRP A 91 1.31 15.02 2.31
N TYR A 92 0.62 14.79 3.44
CA TYR A 92 -0.81 15.06 3.59
C TYR A 92 -1.65 14.34 2.51
N GLU A 93 -1.20 13.15 2.11
CA GLU A 93 -1.91 12.26 1.20
C GLU A 93 -2.74 11.29 2.03
N SER A 94 -4.07 11.49 2.07
CA SER A 94 -4.98 10.56 2.76
C SER A 94 -5.76 9.71 1.75
N GLY A 95 -6.05 8.47 2.14
CA GLY A 95 -6.78 7.54 1.30
C GLY A 95 -6.56 6.11 1.75
N ALA A 96 -7.15 5.75 2.89
CA ALA A 96 -7.12 4.38 3.39
C ALA A 96 -7.67 3.41 2.33
N CYS A 97 -6.83 2.54 1.77
CA CYS A 97 -7.26 1.51 0.83
C CYS A 97 -8.15 0.46 1.53
N ARG A 98 -9.42 0.36 1.11
CA ARG A 98 -10.45 -0.50 1.73
C ARG A 98 -10.95 -1.65 0.84
N ASP A 99 -10.58 -1.65 -0.43
CA ASP A 99 -10.95 -2.67 -1.40
C ASP A 99 -9.97 -2.64 -2.57
N VAL A 100 -8.96 -3.50 -2.50
CA VAL A 100 -7.88 -3.55 -3.50
C VAL A 100 -7.77 -4.95 -4.06
N VAL A 101 -7.78 -5.05 -5.37
CA VAL A 101 -7.54 -6.30 -6.11
C VAL A 101 -6.30 -6.11 -6.97
N ILE A 102 -5.25 -6.88 -6.65
CA ILE A 102 -4.00 -7.00 -7.40
C ILE A 102 -4.01 -8.39 -8.01
N LYS A 103 -4.44 -8.48 -9.28
CA LYS A 103 -4.72 -9.77 -9.92
C LYS A 103 -3.96 -9.98 -11.23
N GLY A 104 -3.38 -11.17 -11.42
CA GLY A 104 -2.85 -11.57 -12.73
C GLY A 104 -1.73 -10.67 -13.24
N ASN A 105 -1.03 -9.95 -12.34
CA ASN A 105 0.09 -9.10 -12.70
C ASN A 105 1.37 -9.93 -12.75
N ARG A 106 2.34 -9.44 -13.53
CA ARG A 106 3.69 -9.98 -13.58
C ARG A 106 4.65 -8.97 -12.96
N PHE A 107 5.42 -9.39 -11.97
CA PHE A 107 6.46 -8.62 -11.31
C PHE A 107 7.81 -9.25 -11.66
N LEU A 108 8.60 -8.60 -12.50
CA LEU A 108 9.94 -9.04 -12.86
C LEU A 108 10.97 -8.16 -12.18
N ASN A 109 11.74 -8.77 -11.27
CA ASN A 109 12.82 -8.14 -10.52
C ASN A 109 12.46 -6.75 -10.01
N ALA A 110 11.28 -6.62 -9.41
CA ALA A 110 10.90 -5.39 -8.72
C ALA A 110 11.78 -5.19 -7.47
N LEU A 111 11.79 -3.96 -6.95
CA LEU A 111 12.52 -3.58 -5.74
C LEU A 111 14.05 -3.63 -5.93
N THR A 112 14.57 -3.09 -7.04
CA THR A 112 16.02 -3.08 -7.34
C THR A 112 16.83 -1.98 -6.60
N SER A 113 16.21 -1.24 -5.68
CA SER A 113 16.86 -0.16 -4.92
C SER A 113 16.11 0.16 -3.62
N MET A 114 16.80 0.82 -2.68
CA MET A 114 16.23 1.24 -1.39
C MET A 114 15.52 2.61 -1.49
N TYR A 115 14.24 2.65 -1.12
CA TYR A 115 13.44 3.88 -1.01
C TYR A 115 12.62 3.88 0.29
N GLN A 116 12.15 5.07 0.67
CA GLN A 116 11.22 5.21 1.79
C GLN A 116 9.91 4.48 1.48
N PHE A 117 9.38 3.77 2.48
CA PHE A 117 8.11 3.02 2.42
C PHE A 117 8.11 1.82 1.46
N THR A 118 9.28 1.35 1.01
CA THR A 118 9.38 0.22 0.06
C THR A 118 10.11 -0.96 0.68
N ASP A 119 9.44 -1.64 1.60
CA ASP A 119 10.01 -2.76 2.37
C ASP A 119 9.78 -4.13 1.70
N ALA A 120 9.02 -4.16 0.59
CA ALA A 120 8.74 -5.34 -0.23
C ALA A 120 8.27 -4.96 -1.64
N VAL A 121 8.12 -5.94 -2.54
CA VAL A 121 7.54 -5.73 -3.89
C VAL A 121 6.16 -5.07 -3.82
N ILE A 122 5.32 -5.50 -2.87
CA ILE A 122 4.06 -4.85 -2.50
C ILE A 122 4.17 -4.36 -1.06
N SER A 123 4.11 -3.05 -0.85
CA SER A 123 4.22 -2.44 0.48
C SER A 123 2.93 -1.73 0.89
N LEU A 124 2.48 -1.96 2.12
CA LEU A 124 1.40 -1.24 2.78
C LEU A 124 2.02 -0.49 3.97
N SER A 125 2.29 0.80 3.80
CA SER A 125 3.17 1.54 4.71
C SER A 125 2.61 2.92 5.07
N PRO A 126 1.42 3.01 5.69
CA PRO A 126 0.90 4.29 6.18
C PRO A 126 1.77 4.84 7.31
N VAL A 127 1.76 6.17 7.49
CA VAL A 127 2.50 6.81 8.59
C VAL A 127 1.57 7.05 9.78
N ILE A 128 1.73 6.26 10.83
CA ILE A 128 0.90 6.29 12.04
C ILE A 128 1.79 6.62 13.25
N LYS A 129 1.56 7.78 13.87
CA LYS A 129 2.42 8.31 14.96
C LYS A 129 2.34 7.47 16.24
N GLU A 130 1.13 7.08 16.61
CA GLU A 130 0.85 6.26 17.80
C GLU A 130 0.08 5.03 17.34
N LEU A 131 0.75 3.88 17.31
CA LEU A 131 0.16 2.61 16.88
C LEU A 131 0.34 1.56 17.98
N ASP A 132 -0.79 1.09 18.50
CA ASP A 132 -0.89 0.03 19.51
C ASP A 132 -1.83 -1.09 19.05
N GLU A 133 -1.93 -2.16 19.84
CA GLU A 133 -2.78 -3.34 19.51
C GLU A 133 -4.29 -3.04 19.47
N LYS A 134 -4.73 -1.91 20.01
CA LYS A 134 -6.15 -1.49 20.04
C LYS A 134 -6.49 -0.53 18.91
N SER A 135 -5.48 -0.06 18.19
CA SER A 135 -5.62 0.88 17.10
C SER A 135 -6.48 0.26 15.99
N PRO A 136 -7.28 1.07 15.28
CA PRO A 136 -7.97 0.57 14.11
C PRO A 136 -6.98 0.28 12.98
N TYR A 137 -7.33 -0.68 12.13
CA TYR A 137 -6.56 -1.00 10.93
C TYR A 137 -6.82 0.05 9.83
N PHE A 138 -5.73 0.64 9.34
CA PHE A 138 -5.76 1.71 8.34
C PHE A 138 -6.20 1.17 6.97
N HIS A 139 -5.59 0.09 6.49
CA HIS A 139 -5.96 -0.58 5.25
C HIS A 139 -6.84 -1.81 5.50
N SER A 140 -7.66 -2.19 4.52
CA SER A 140 -8.41 -3.45 4.60
C SER A 140 -8.78 -4.05 3.25
N ASN A 141 -9.07 -5.36 3.23
CA ASN A 141 -9.56 -6.13 2.08
C ASN A 141 -8.65 -5.99 0.85
N ILE A 142 -7.45 -6.55 0.98
CA ILE A 142 -6.38 -6.49 0.00
C ILE A 142 -6.18 -7.88 -0.59
N ASN A 143 -6.53 -8.05 -1.86
CA ASN A 143 -6.56 -9.32 -2.56
C ASN A 143 -5.43 -9.38 -3.59
N ILE A 144 -4.40 -10.17 -3.31
CA ILE A 144 -3.22 -10.40 -4.15
C ILE A 144 -3.34 -11.81 -4.73
N ILE A 145 -3.89 -11.91 -5.93
CA ILE A 145 -4.40 -13.17 -6.48
C ILE A 145 -3.80 -13.47 -7.86
N ASP A 146 -3.40 -14.72 -8.10
CA ASP A 146 -2.96 -15.21 -9.42
C ASP A 146 -1.81 -14.40 -10.07
N ASN A 147 -0.95 -13.76 -9.28
CA ASN A 147 0.18 -12.99 -9.80
C ASN A 147 1.43 -13.87 -10.00
N THR A 148 2.32 -13.45 -10.88
CA THR A 148 3.65 -14.06 -11.05
C THR A 148 4.72 -13.12 -10.52
N PHE A 149 5.53 -13.61 -9.59
CA PHE A 149 6.69 -12.91 -9.03
C PHE A 149 7.97 -13.60 -9.48
N GLU A 150 8.69 -12.99 -10.42
CA GLU A 150 10.06 -13.36 -10.78
C GLU A 150 11.01 -12.46 -9.99
N THR A 151 11.61 -12.98 -8.93
CA THR A 151 12.34 -12.17 -7.93
C THR A 151 13.73 -12.71 -7.66
N PHE A 152 14.66 -11.80 -7.37
CA PHE A 152 16.03 -12.10 -6.95
C PHE A 152 16.19 -12.10 -5.42
N ASP A 153 15.31 -11.40 -4.68
CA ASP A 153 15.34 -11.27 -3.21
C ASP A 153 14.01 -11.77 -2.59
N ALA A 154 13.96 -11.85 -1.25
CA ALA A 154 12.87 -12.44 -0.50
C ALA A 154 11.57 -11.60 -0.42
N PRO A 155 11.59 -10.27 -0.14
CA PRO A 155 10.39 -9.54 0.29
C PRO A 155 9.32 -9.37 -0.79
N LEU A 156 8.17 -10.03 -0.63
CA LEU A 156 7.04 -9.92 -1.55
C LEU A 156 5.94 -9.01 -1.00
N VAL A 157 5.59 -9.16 0.29
CA VAL A 157 4.58 -8.31 0.93
C VAL A 157 5.07 -7.84 2.29
N ALA A 158 5.09 -6.54 2.50
CA ALA A 158 5.28 -5.92 3.81
C ALA A 158 4.04 -5.07 4.11
N ALA A 159 3.40 -5.31 5.25
CA ALA A 159 2.17 -4.62 5.60
C ALA A 159 2.12 -4.12 7.05
N LEU A 160 1.76 -2.85 7.19
CA LEU A 160 1.54 -2.14 8.43
C LEU A 160 0.07 -1.70 8.54
N SER A 161 -0.56 -1.97 9.67
CA SER A 161 -1.94 -1.55 9.99
C SER A 161 -2.96 -1.95 8.90
N ALA A 162 -3.13 -3.25 8.71
CA ALA A 162 -4.02 -3.79 7.69
C ALA A 162 -4.90 -4.95 8.19
N GLU A 163 -6.11 -5.08 7.64
CA GLU A 163 -7.00 -6.21 7.93
C GLU A 163 -7.49 -6.90 6.65
N GLY A 164 -7.42 -8.24 6.60
CA GLY A 164 -7.98 -8.99 5.47
C GLY A 164 -7.06 -8.94 4.26
N ILE A 165 -5.86 -9.48 4.40
CA ILE A 165 -4.92 -9.67 3.28
C ILE A 165 -5.07 -11.10 2.76
N VAL A 166 -5.31 -11.23 1.47
CA VAL A 166 -5.40 -12.51 0.76
C VAL A 166 -4.24 -12.61 -0.21
N PHE A 167 -3.42 -13.63 -0.09
CA PHE A 167 -2.32 -13.94 -1.02
C PHE A 167 -2.50 -15.38 -1.50
N ILE A 168 -3.21 -15.56 -2.62
CA ILE A 168 -3.67 -16.87 -3.11
C ILE A 168 -3.36 -17.06 -4.60
N GLY A 169 -2.99 -18.28 -5.00
CA GLY A 169 -2.83 -18.65 -6.41
C GLY A 169 -1.59 -18.03 -7.08
N ASN A 170 -0.72 -17.38 -6.32
CA ASN A 170 0.44 -16.69 -6.86
C ASN A 170 1.57 -17.69 -7.17
N THR A 171 2.34 -17.40 -8.21
CA THR A 171 3.53 -18.17 -8.59
C THR A 171 4.79 -17.36 -8.30
N ILE A 172 5.70 -17.93 -7.52
CA ILE A 172 6.98 -17.32 -7.17
C ILE A 172 8.09 -18.08 -7.90
N ILE A 173 8.92 -17.35 -8.64
CA ILE A 173 10.08 -17.84 -9.37
C ILE A 173 11.29 -17.07 -8.84
N LYS A 174 12.22 -17.78 -8.20
CA LYS A 174 13.49 -17.19 -7.78
C LYS A 174 14.50 -17.20 -8.93
N ASN A 175 15.23 -16.11 -9.09
CA ASN A 175 16.36 -16.00 -10.01
C ASN A 175 17.59 -15.43 -9.28
N GLN A 176 18.68 -15.25 -10.03
CA GLN A 176 19.95 -14.68 -9.55
C GLN A 176 20.38 -13.50 -10.43
N ASP A 177 19.40 -12.78 -11.02
CA ASP A 177 19.69 -11.65 -11.91
C ASP A 177 20.37 -10.49 -11.15
N PHE A 178 20.15 -10.41 -9.84
CA PHE A 178 20.81 -9.50 -8.91
C PHE A 178 21.16 -10.22 -7.60
N GLU A 179 22.18 -9.72 -6.89
CA GLU A 179 22.50 -10.19 -5.53
C GLU A 179 21.46 -9.65 -4.53
N PRO A 180 20.92 -10.50 -3.63
CA PRO A 180 20.03 -10.07 -2.55
C PRO A 180 20.68 -9.02 -1.65
N PHE A 181 20.01 -7.90 -1.40
CA PHE A 181 20.56 -6.79 -0.61
C PHE A 181 19.58 -6.18 0.39
N HIS A 182 18.27 -6.50 0.31
CA HIS A 182 17.27 -5.90 1.20
C HIS A 182 17.45 -6.33 2.65
N GLU A 183 17.25 -5.42 3.60
CA GLU A 183 17.35 -5.76 5.02
C GLU A 183 16.25 -6.73 5.46
N ASN A 184 15.05 -6.59 4.89
CA ASN A 184 13.98 -7.56 5.07
C ASN A 184 14.36 -8.88 4.38
N LYS A 185 14.49 -9.94 5.17
CA LYS A 185 14.86 -11.28 4.68
C LYS A 185 13.69 -12.26 4.65
N THR A 186 12.47 -11.77 4.89
CA THR A 186 11.25 -12.60 4.90
C THR A 186 10.35 -12.30 3.71
N ILE A 187 9.63 -13.30 3.23
CA ILE A 187 8.69 -13.17 2.11
C ILE A 187 7.52 -12.26 2.51
N PHE A 188 7.02 -12.46 3.73
CA PHE A 188 5.91 -11.73 4.30
C PHE A 188 6.33 -11.05 5.62
N THR A 189 6.05 -9.76 5.74
CA THR A 189 6.23 -9.01 6.99
C THR A 189 4.91 -8.36 7.37
N PHE A 190 4.44 -8.64 8.58
CA PHE A 190 3.15 -8.19 9.08
C PHE A 190 3.32 -7.46 10.40
N ASP A 191 2.88 -6.21 10.46
CA ASP A 191 2.95 -5.39 11.66
C ASP A 191 1.59 -4.75 11.95
N HIS A 192 0.96 -5.17 13.04
CA HIS A 192 -0.43 -4.84 13.35
C HIS A 192 -1.34 -5.21 12.18
N VAL A 193 -1.36 -6.50 11.85
CA VAL A 193 -2.14 -7.05 10.74
C VAL A 193 -2.91 -8.27 11.22
N ARG A 194 -4.20 -8.33 10.87
CA ARG A 194 -5.05 -9.49 11.16
C ARG A 194 -5.76 -10.02 9.92
N ASN A 195 -6.29 -11.25 10.03
CA ASN A 195 -7.04 -11.93 8.98
C ASN A 195 -6.24 -12.09 7.68
N VAL A 196 -5.03 -12.63 7.79
CA VAL A 196 -4.17 -12.95 6.65
C VAL A 196 -4.47 -14.37 6.17
N THR A 197 -4.73 -14.53 4.86
CA THR A 197 -4.89 -15.82 4.20
C THR A 197 -3.80 -16.01 3.16
N ILE A 198 -2.96 -17.04 3.34
CA ILE A 198 -1.93 -17.45 2.39
C ILE A 198 -2.19 -18.90 2.02
N GLY A 199 -2.43 -19.18 0.74
CA GLY A 199 -2.77 -20.53 0.28
C GLY A 199 -2.64 -20.70 -1.22
N GLU A 200 -2.52 -21.94 -1.68
CA GLU A 200 -2.53 -22.28 -3.13
C GLU A 200 -1.45 -21.56 -3.96
N ASN A 201 -0.37 -21.11 -3.32
CA ASN A 201 0.75 -20.46 -3.99
C ASN A 201 1.83 -21.48 -4.34
N VAL A 202 2.53 -21.25 -5.44
CA VAL A 202 3.70 -22.05 -5.85
C VAL A 202 4.96 -21.34 -5.38
N PHE A 203 5.65 -21.92 -4.40
CA PHE A 203 6.96 -21.46 -3.94
C PHE A 203 8.06 -22.43 -4.35
N PRO A 204 9.23 -21.95 -4.81
CA PRO A 204 10.30 -22.82 -5.31
C PRO A 204 10.86 -23.75 -4.22
N ASP A 205 10.95 -23.25 -2.98
CA ASP A 205 11.52 -23.98 -1.84
C ASP A 205 10.44 -24.44 -0.85
N GLY A 206 9.18 -24.52 -1.31
CA GLY A 206 8.00 -24.66 -0.44
C GLY A 206 7.76 -23.44 0.45
N TYR A 207 6.70 -23.49 1.26
CA TYR A 207 6.33 -22.43 2.20
C TYR A 207 6.32 -22.94 3.63
N ASP A 208 7.03 -22.25 4.51
CA ASP A 208 6.99 -22.47 5.96
C ASP A 208 6.71 -21.12 6.66
N PRO A 209 5.54 -20.95 7.30
CA PRO A 209 5.20 -19.73 8.02
C PRO A 209 6.22 -19.30 9.08
N LYS A 210 7.00 -20.22 9.67
CA LYS A 210 8.02 -19.85 10.67
C LYS A 210 9.26 -19.24 10.05
N ARG A 211 9.55 -19.59 8.79
CA ARG A 211 10.71 -19.12 8.03
C ARG A 211 10.36 -17.89 7.20
N ASP A 212 9.19 -17.93 6.57
CA ASP A 212 8.82 -17.01 5.49
C ASP A 212 8.02 -15.80 5.97
N CYS A 213 7.53 -15.82 7.22
CA CYS A 213 6.74 -14.75 7.80
C CYS A 213 7.40 -14.16 9.05
N THR A 214 7.50 -12.83 9.08
CA THR A 214 7.78 -12.05 10.29
C THR A 214 6.49 -11.38 10.75
N VAL A 215 6.11 -11.58 12.01
CA VAL A 215 4.97 -10.89 12.65
C VAL A 215 5.50 -10.03 13.80
N LEU A 216 5.30 -8.72 13.74
CA LEU A 216 5.82 -7.77 14.73
C LEU A 216 4.79 -7.49 15.83
N ARG A 217 3.72 -6.75 15.51
CA ARG A 217 2.53 -6.58 16.37
C ARG A 217 1.35 -7.36 15.81
N LYS A 218 0.48 -7.86 16.69
CA LYS A 218 -0.78 -8.50 16.30
C LYS A 218 -1.86 -7.47 15.96
#